data_AF-A0A5Y4U3U3-F1
#
_entry.id   AF-A0A5Y4U3U3-F1
#
_cell.length_a   1.000
_cell.length_b   1.000
_cell.length_c   1.000
_cell.angle_alpha   90.00
_cell.angle_beta   90.00
_cell.angle_gamma   90.00
#
_symmetry.space_group_name_H-M   'P 1'
#
loop_
_entity.id
_entity.type
_entity.pdbx_description
1 polymer ?
#
loop_
_entity_poly.entity_id
_entity_poly.type
_entity_poly.pdbx_seq_one_letter_code
_entity_poly.pdbx_strand_id
1 'polypeptide(L)'
;MTTLTLQQACDACQTNKTAWLNRKTELAAAMQEYQELLLDDNVSGSRRLQMLRDLIDVKKWEVNQAAGRYIFSHEEVQRISIRNRLHDFMQQNGAELAAALAPELMGIKNQPAMIKNRALDRSVSYLREALSVWLT
;
A
#
# COMPACT_ATOMS: atom_id res chain seq x y z
N MET A 1 -10.38 -6.72 -18.34
CA MET A 1 -9.91 -6.11 -17.08
C MET A 1 -9.53 -4.66 -17.37
N THR A 2 -10.28 -3.71 -16.84
CA THR A 2 -9.93 -2.28 -16.91
C THR A 2 -8.77 -2.03 -15.96
N THR A 3 -7.60 -1.69 -16.49
CA THR A 3 -6.43 -1.35 -15.67
C THR A 3 -6.71 -0.02 -14.97
N LEU A 4 -6.73 -0.03 -13.63
CA LEU A 4 -6.85 1.17 -12.81
C LEU A 4 -5.73 2.17 -13.17
N THR A 5 -6.08 3.43 -13.42
CA THR A 5 -5.06 4.47 -13.69
C THR A 5 -4.38 4.92 -12.40
N LEU A 6 -3.19 5.51 -12.51
CA LEU A 6 -2.49 6.07 -11.34
C LEU A 6 -3.33 7.15 -10.64
N GLN A 7 -4.01 8.00 -11.41
CA GLN A 7 -4.88 9.04 -10.85
C GLN A 7 -6.03 8.43 -10.03
N GLN A 8 -6.73 7.43 -10.58
CA GLN A 8 -7.80 6.72 -9.87
C GLN A 8 -7.30 6.05 -8.58
N ALA A 9 -6.09 5.47 -8.61
CA ALA A 9 -5.47 4.89 -7.42
C ALA A 9 -5.18 5.95 -6.34
N CYS A 10 -4.64 7.11 -6.76
CA CYS A 10 -4.36 8.23 -5.86
C CYS A 10 -5.65 8.77 -5.21
N ASP A 11 -6.70 8.96 -6.00
CA ASP A 11 -8.00 9.46 -5.52
C ASP A 11 -8.63 8.49 -4.51
N ALA A 12 -8.58 7.18 -4.80
CA ALA A 12 -9.04 6.14 -3.88
C ALA A 12 -8.22 6.09 -2.59
N CYS A 13 -6.89 6.19 -2.69
CA CYS A 13 -5.99 6.23 -1.54
C CYS A 13 -6.27 7.44 -0.64
N GLN A 14 -6.45 8.62 -1.23
CA GLN A 14 -6.79 9.84 -0.49
C GLN A 14 -8.16 9.72 0.19
N THR A 15 -9.14 9.12 -0.48
CA THR A 15 -10.46 8.84 0.11
C THR A 15 -10.35 7.92 1.32
N ASN A 16 -9.58 6.83 1.20
CA ASN A 16 -9.36 5.88 2.31
C ASN A 16 -8.60 6.51 3.48
N LYS A 17 -7.62 7.37 3.20
CA LYS A 17 -6.90 8.14 4.22
C LYS A 17 -7.86 9.02 5.03
N THR A 18 -8.70 9.80 4.34
CA THR A 18 -9.70 10.65 4.98
C THR A 18 -10.69 9.82 5.79
N ALA A 19 -11.17 8.70 5.26
CA ALA A 19 -12.07 7.80 5.98
C ALA A 19 -11.43 7.25 7.27
N TRP A 20 -10.16 6.81 7.22
CA TRP A 20 -9.44 6.35 8.40
C TRP A 20 -9.27 7.45 9.45
N LEU A 21 -8.90 8.67 9.04
CA LEU A 21 -8.78 9.81 9.94
C LEU A 21 -10.12 10.16 10.61
N ASN A 22 -11.22 10.16 9.85
CA ASN A 22 -12.56 10.39 10.41
C ASN A 22 -12.97 9.31 11.43
N ARG A 23 -12.61 8.04 11.19
CA ARG A 23 -12.87 6.99 12.20
C ARG A 23 -12.06 7.19 13.47
N LYS A 24 -10.83 7.69 13.37
CA LYS A 24 -10.01 8.03 14.55
C LYS A 24 -10.62 9.18 15.34
N THR A 25 -11.16 10.20 14.68
CA THR A 25 -11.82 11.31 15.38
C THR A 25 -13.13 10.87 16.03
N GLU A 26 -13.93 10.02 15.38
CA GLU A 26 -15.14 9.42 15.97
C GLU A 26 -14.81 8.58 17.21
N LEU A 27 -13.75 7.76 17.17
CA LEU A 27 -13.28 6.99 18.32
C LEU A 27 -12.85 7.91 19.47
N ALA A 28 -12.08 8.96 19.18
CA ALA A 28 -11.65 9.92 20.18
C ALA A 28 -12.83 10.62 20.86
N ALA A 29 -13.84 11.02 20.08
CA ALA A 29 -15.07 11.62 20.62
C ALA A 29 -15.83 10.65 21.53
N ALA A 30 -15.98 9.38 21.15
CA ALA A 30 -16.65 8.38 21.98
C ALA A 30 -15.88 8.09 23.29
N MET A 31 -14.55 8.06 23.23
CA MET A 31 -13.71 7.91 24.42
C MET A 31 -13.81 9.12 25.35
N GLN A 32 -13.90 10.33 24.80
CA GLN A 32 -14.09 11.54 25.59
C GLN A 32 -15.45 11.53 26.31
N GLU A 33 -16.54 11.22 25.60
CA GLU A 33 -17.88 11.13 26.21
C GLU A 33 -17.91 10.09 27.34
N TYR A 34 -17.26 8.94 27.12
CA TYR A 34 -17.13 7.90 28.16
C TYR A 34 -16.41 8.42 29.41
N GLN A 35 -15.35 9.20 29.22
CA GLN A 35 -14.58 9.76 30.33
C GLN A 35 -15.35 10.85 31.08
N GLU A 36 -16.12 11.69 30.38
CA GLU A 36 -17.01 12.69 30.99
C GLU A 36 -18.10 12.03 31.83
N LEU A 37 -18.71 10.95 31.35
CA LEU A 37 -19.74 10.21 32.08
C LEU A 37 -19.22 9.44 33.30
N LEU A 38 -17.94 9.06 33.32
CA LEU A 38 -17.32 8.47 34.52
C LEU A 38 -17.16 9.48 35.65
N LEU A 39 -17.14 10.78 35.34
CA LEU A 39 -17.02 11.86 36.32
C LEU A 39 -18.39 12.33 36.84
N ASP A 40 -19.49 11.89 36.21
CA ASP A 40 -20.87 12.24 36.60
C ASP A 40 -21.44 11.17 37.56
N ASP A 41 -21.82 11.57 38.78
CA ASP A 41 -22.19 10.68 39.90
C ASP A 41 -23.64 10.12 39.81
N ASN A 42 -24.16 9.98 38.59
CA ASN A 42 -25.56 9.68 38.33
C ASN A 42 -25.81 8.16 38.18
N VAL A 43 -26.77 7.63 38.94
CA VAL A 43 -27.18 6.20 38.95
C VAL A 43 -27.66 5.70 37.58
N SER A 44 -28.12 6.61 36.70
CA SER A 44 -28.48 6.31 35.30
C SER A 44 -27.28 6.09 34.36
N GLY A 45 -26.06 6.37 34.84
CA GLY A 45 -24.80 6.25 34.10
C GLY A 45 -24.42 4.82 33.74
N SER A 46 -24.77 3.81 34.54
CA SER A 46 -24.30 2.43 34.33
C SER A 46 -24.71 1.83 32.97
N ARG A 47 -25.97 2.00 32.56
CA ARG A 47 -26.45 1.52 31.24
C ARG A 47 -25.82 2.30 30.08
N ARG A 48 -25.65 3.62 30.22
CA ARG A 48 -25.04 4.47 29.19
C ARG A 48 -23.55 4.20 29.05
N LEU A 49 -22.84 3.99 30.15
CA LEU A 49 -21.43 3.60 30.18
C LEU A 49 -21.21 2.25 29.49
N GLN A 50 -22.09 1.27 29.71
CA GLN A 50 -21.98 -0.02 29.01
C GLN A 50 -22.18 0.15 27.50
N MET A 51 -23.21 0.89 27.07
CA MET A 51 -23.43 1.16 25.63
C MET A 51 -22.23 1.88 24.99
N LEU A 52 -21.62 2.84 25.69
CA LEU A 52 -20.43 3.55 25.20
C LEU A 52 -19.21 2.66 25.13
N ARG A 53 -19.01 1.73 26.08
CA ARG A 53 -17.93 0.74 26.02
C ARG A 53 -18.09 -0.14 24.77
N ASP A 54 -19.28 -0.67 24.53
CA ASP A 54 -19.56 -1.49 23.36
C ASP A 54 -19.35 -0.70 22.06
N LEU A 55 -19.79 0.57 22.02
CA LEU A 55 -19.57 1.47 20.90
C LEU A 55 -18.07 1.73 20.65
N ILE A 56 -17.29 1.99 21.70
CA ILE A 56 -15.84 2.20 21.61
C ILE A 56 -15.15 0.99 21.00
N ASP A 57 -15.54 -0.22 21.39
CA ASP A 57 -14.94 -1.44 20.84
C ASP A 57 -15.29 -1.63 19.36
N VAL A 58 -16.52 -1.31 18.95
CA VAL A 58 -16.90 -1.23 17.52
C VAL A 58 -16.06 -0.17 16.80
N LYS A 59 -15.89 1.02 17.37
CA LYS A 59 -15.11 2.11 16.76
C LYS A 59 -13.63 1.76 16.61
N LYS A 60 -13.03 1.08 17.58
CA LYS A 60 -11.66 0.55 17.45
C LYS A 60 -11.55 -0.43 16.28
N TRP A 61 -12.53 -1.32 16.14
CA TRP A 61 -12.58 -2.24 15.00
C TRP A 61 -12.73 -1.51 13.66
N GLU A 62 -13.61 -0.51 13.58
CA GLU A 62 -13.79 0.32 12.36
C GLU A 62 -12.51 1.07 11.98
N VAL A 63 -11.78 1.61 12.96
CA VAL A 63 -10.47 2.26 12.74
C VAL A 63 -9.46 1.27 12.17
N ASN A 64 -9.35 0.07 12.75
CA ASN A 64 -8.44 -0.96 12.27
C ASN A 64 -8.78 -1.39 10.84
N GLN A 65 -10.08 -1.57 10.55
CA GLN A 65 -10.54 -1.91 9.21
C GLN A 65 -10.22 -0.82 8.18
N ALA A 66 -10.44 0.46 8.54
CA ALA A 66 -10.13 1.59 7.68
C ALA A 66 -8.61 1.77 7.47
N ALA A 67 -7.81 1.51 8.49
CA ALA A 67 -6.35 1.50 8.38
C ALA A 67 -5.87 0.47 7.35
N GLY A 68 -6.41 -0.76 7.42
CA GLY A 68 -6.08 -1.81 6.44
C GLY A 68 -6.42 -1.41 5.00
N ARG A 69 -7.59 -0.82 4.77
CA ARG A 69 -7.96 -0.29 3.44
C ARG A 69 -7.02 0.81 2.96
N TYR A 70 -6.64 1.74 3.84
CA TYR A 70 -5.70 2.81 3.52
C TYR A 70 -4.33 2.27 3.11
N ILE A 71 -3.75 1.36 3.91
CA ILE A 71 -2.45 0.72 3.63
C ILE A 71 -2.46 0.06 2.25
N PHE A 72 -3.47 -0.77 1.98
CA PHE A 72 -3.59 -1.47 0.71
C PHE A 72 -3.69 -0.49 -0.48
N SER A 73 -4.52 0.56 -0.36
CA SER A 73 -4.62 1.56 -1.43
C SER A 73 -3.35 2.38 -1.62
N HIS A 74 -2.56 2.58 -0.57
CA HIS A 74 -1.28 3.26 -0.65
C HIS A 74 -0.23 2.39 -1.38
N GLU A 75 -0.16 1.11 -1.05
CA GLU A 75 0.72 0.14 -1.73
C GLU A 75 0.37 0.01 -3.22
N GLU A 76 -0.93 0.02 -3.58
CA GLU A 76 -1.36 -0.01 -4.99
C GLU A 76 -0.92 1.24 -5.76
N VAL A 77 -0.99 2.43 -5.16
CA VAL A 77 -0.46 3.66 -5.77
C VAL A 77 1.03 3.52 -6.06
N GLN A 78 1.81 3.05 -5.08
CA GLN A 78 3.25 2.84 -5.23
C GLN A 78 3.54 1.82 -6.33
N ARG A 79 2.85 0.68 -6.33
CA ARG A 79 3.01 -0.38 -7.33
C ARG A 79 2.71 0.11 -8.74
N ILE A 80 1.61 0.84 -8.95
CA ILE A 80 1.25 1.40 -10.27
C ILE A 80 2.28 2.44 -10.71
N SER A 81 2.68 3.33 -9.81
CA SER A 81 3.68 4.37 -10.09
C SER A 81 5.03 3.78 -10.50
N ILE A 82 5.56 2.83 -9.70
CA ILE A 82 6.83 2.14 -9.98
C ILE A 82 6.75 1.44 -11.34
N ARG A 83 5.67 0.70 -11.62
CA ARG A 83 5.50 0.02 -12.90
C ARG A 83 5.51 1.00 -14.08
N ASN A 84 4.76 2.10 -13.99
CA ASN A 84 4.69 3.09 -15.07
C ASN A 84 6.06 3.75 -15.29
N ARG A 85 6.74 4.16 -14.21
CA ARG A 85 8.06 4.78 -14.30
C ARG A 85 9.14 3.83 -14.82
N LEU A 86 9.11 2.56 -14.42
CA LEU A 86 10.00 1.55 -14.99
C LEU A 86 9.72 1.30 -16.48
N HIS A 87 8.46 1.33 -16.89
CA HIS A 87 8.10 1.23 -18.29
C HIS A 87 8.65 2.41 -19.10
N ASP A 88 8.44 3.66 -18.63
CA ASP A 88 8.99 4.85 -19.28
C ASP A 88 10.53 4.82 -19.34
N PHE A 89 11.17 4.37 -18.24
CA PHE A 89 12.61 4.17 -18.19
C PHE A 89 13.10 3.17 -19.23
N MET A 90 12.41 2.03 -19.38
CA MET A 90 12.74 1.02 -20.39
C MET A 90 12.47 1.50 -21.81
N GLN A 91 11.50 2.38 -22.04
CA GLN A 91 11.30 2.98 -23.36
C GLN A 91 12.49 3.86 -23.79
N GLN A 92 13.09 4.57 -22.84
CA GLN A 92 14.20 5.49 -23.11
C GLN A 92 15.57 4.77 -23.12
N ASN A 93 15.79 3.88 -22.16
CA ASN A 93 17.11 3.30 -21.88
C ASN A 93 17.18 1.79 -22.13
N GLY A 94 16.08 1.17 -22.59
CA GLY A 94 15.97 -0.28 -22.68
C GLY A 94 16.95 -0.92 -23.66
N ALA A 95 17.31 -0.22 -24.74
CA ALA A 95 18.29 -0.72 -25.70
C ALA A 95 19.69 -0.83 -25.07
N GLU A 96 20.13 0.23 -24.37
CA GLU A 96 21.42 0.25 -23.68
C GLU A 96 21.46 -0.77 -22.54
N LEU A 97 20.39 -0.85 -21.74
CA LEU A 97 20.29 -1.83 -20.66
C LEU A 97 20.31 -3.27 -21.18
N ALA A 98 19.58 -3.55 -22.27
CA ALA A 98 19.59 -4.86 -22.91
C ALA A 98 20.95 -5.19 -23.54
N ALA A 99 21.67 -4.19 -24.05
CA ALA A 99 23.03 -4.37 -24.56
C ALA A 99 24.02 -4.70 -23.43
N ALA A 100 23.93 -4.01 -22.28
CA ALA A 100 24.74 -4.34 -21.11
C ALA A 100 24.49 -5.76 -20.59
N LEU A 101 23.24 -6.23 -20.71
CA LEU A 101 22.82 -7.59 -20.35
C LEU A 101 22.87 -8.59 -21.51
N ALA A 102 23.49 -8.24 -22.64
CA ALA A 102 23.51 -9.08 -23.85
C ALA A 102 24.01 -10.52 -23.60
N PRO A 103 25.03 -10.79 -22.75
CA PRO A 103 25.46 -12.16 -22.48
C PRO A 103 24.35 -13.09 -21.96
N GLU A 104 23.35 -12.55 -21.25
CA GLU A 104 22.20 -13.34 -20.76
C GLU A 104 20.97 -13.21 -21.66
N LEU A 105 20.73 -12.04 -22.26
CA LEU A 105 19.48 -11.74 -22.97
C LEU A 105 19.52 -11.92 -24.49
N MET A 106 20.70 -12.04 -25.10
CA MET A 106 20.81 -12.17 -26.55
C MET A 106 20.14 -13.47 -27.04
N GLY A 107 19.23 -13.36 -28.01
CA GLY A 107 18.51 -14.51 -28.56
C GLY A 107 17.47 -15.16 -27.63
N ILE A 108 17.17 -14.55 -26.47
CA ILE A 108 16.28 -15.13 -25.46
C ILE A 108 14.83 -15.34 -25.95
N LYS A 109 14.36 -14.57 -26.93
CA LYS A 109 12.97 -14.57 -27.41
C LYS A 109 12.48 -15.96 -27.83
N ASN A 110 13.33 -16.75 -28.47
CA ASN A 110 12.98 -18.06 -29.03
C ASN A 110 13.40 -19.24 -28.15
N GLN A 111 13.92 -18.98 -26.95
CA GLN A 111 14.38 -20.02 -26.03
C GLN A 111 13.20 -20.69 -25.27
N PRO A 112 13.36 -21.95 -24.83
CA PRO A 112 12.45 -22.61 -23.90
C PRO A 112 12.27 -21.83 -22.60
N ALA A 113 11.11 -21.99 -21.94
CA ALA A 113 10.77 -21.27 -20.70
C ALA A 113 11.82 -21.43 -19.59
N MET A 114 12.39 -22.63 -19.44
CA MET A 114 13.45 -22.89 -18.46
C MET A 114 14.69 -22.02 -18.69
N ILE A 115 15.13 -21.89 -19.95
CA ILE A 115 16.29 -21.06 -20.31
C ILE A 115 15.96 -19.58 -20.12
N LYS A 116 14.75 -19.14 -20.50
CA LYS A 116 14.29 -17.76 -20.27
C LYS A 116 14.32 -17.39 -18.79
N ASN A 117 13.75 -18.22 -17.93
CA ASN A 117 13.71 -17.98 -16.49
C ASN A 117 15.12 -17.87 -15.91
N ARG A 118 16.02 -18.79 -16.27
CA ARG A 118 17.41 -18.76 -15.80
C ARG A 118 18.16 -17.50 -16.23
N ALA A 119 17.99 -17.06 -17.47
CA ALA A 119 18.58 -15.83 -17.98
C ALA A 119 18.02 -14.58 -17.28
N LEU A 120 16.71 -14.56 -16.99
CA LEU A 120 16.08 -13.49 -16.22
C LEU A 120 16.59 -13.46 -14.77
N ASP A 121 16.68 -14.60 -14.09
CA ASP A 121 17.19 -14.68 -12.71
C ASP A 121 18.62 -14.13 -12.59
N ARG A 122 19.49 -14.49 -13.54
CA ARG A 122 20.87 -13.95 -13.60
C ARG A 122 20.89 -12.46 -13.90
N SER A 123 20.09 -12.01 -14.85
CA SER A 123 19.96 -10.59 -15.18
C SER A 123 19.51 -9.78 -13.96
N VAL A 124 18.54 -10.29 -13.19
CA VAL A 124 18.08 -9.67 -11.94
C VAL A 124 19.20 -9.62 -10.89
N SER A 125 20.05 -10.65 -10.80
CA SER A 125 21.22 -10.64 -9.91
C SER A 125 22.19 -9.52 -10.27
N TYR A 126 22.59 -9.42 -11.55
CA TYR A 126 23.50 -8.37 -12.01
C TYR A 126 22.91 -6.96 -11.81
N LEU A 127 21.62 -6.77 -12.11
CA LEU A 127 20.94 -5.50 -11.87
C LEU A 127 20.89 -5.13 -10.38
N ARG A 128 20.67 -6.12 -9.50
CA ARG A 128 20.69 -5.89 -8.05
C ARG A 128 22.06 -5.47 -7.57
N GLU A 129 23.12 -6.11 -8.04
CA GLU A 129 24.51 -5.74 -7.71
C GLU A 129 24.83 -4.33 -8.20
N ALA A 130 24.54 -4.02 -9.47
CA ALA A 130 24.77 -2.70 -10.04
C ALA A 130 23.99 -1.61 -9.29
N LEU A 131 22.73 -1.86 -8.95
CA LEU A 131 21.92 -0.94 -8.15
C LEU A 131 22.50 -0.75 -6.75
N SER A 132 23.00 -1.82 -6.13
CA SER A 132 23.60 -1.75 -4.79
C SER A 132 24.85 -0.89 -4.80
N VAL A 133 25.74 -1.06 -5.79
CA VAL A 133 26.95 -0.24 -5.96
C VAL A 133 26.60 1.22 -6.24
N TRP A 134 25.53 1.48 -6.98
CA TRP A 134 25.10 2.85 -7.29
C TRP A 134 24.48 3.58 -6.07
N LEU A 135 23.87 2.84 -5.14
CA LEU A 135 23.23 3.38 -3.94
C LEU A 135 24.19 3.58 -2.76
N THR A 136 25.39 2.99 -2.80
CA THR A 136 26.46 3.11 -1.78
C THR A 136 27.46 4.19 -2.14
#